data_AF-A0A4Q5LL21-F1
#
_entry.id   AF-A0A4Q5LL21-F1
#
_cell.length_a   1.000
_cell.length_b   1.000
_cell.length_c   1.000
_cell.angle_alpha   90.00
_cell.angle_beta   90.00
_cell.angle_gamma   90.00
#
_symmetry.space_group_name_H-M   'P 1'
#
loop_
_entity.id
_entity.type
_entity.pdbx_description
1 polymer ?
#
loop_
_entity_poly.entity_id
_entity_poly.type
_entity_poly.pdbx_seq_one_letter_code
_entity_poly.pdbx_strand_id
1 'polypeptide(L)'
;MADKSKEFHEFFQETYALFEKTTQYAKYLETLGDKVEITYINELRSVLFHLYSYLDKACENDDKKFEENYYGAREHLYRSYYDVFSLICVILIKKFKNYSDDFSHSVIHAVYPAYFSKIMVELAEVQKLISKIHSSKQLNEQLSSEIDPQLTTAEKIIKNEKITTVLMNWDVELLAYTGLFVEHQQERILEEKRLEALELEKERAHELELAKIGKEDNRFKVNIWVTIAIAIFSVIATLAFTYFYIVPHEAELNKPATSSPASKAK
;
A
#
# COMPACT_ATOMS: atom_id res chain seq x y z
N MET A 1 39.64 39.06 -39.23
CA MET A 1 38.98 38.06 -38.36
C MET A 1 37.77 37.56 -39.11
N ALA A 2 37.63 36.25 -39.29
CA ALA A 2 36.34 35.69 -39.71
C ALA A 2 35.32 35.97 -38.61
N ASP A 3 34.12 36.39 -38.98
CA ASP A 3 33.05 36.64 -38.02
C ASP A 3 32.54 35.30 -37.47
N LYS A 4 33.04 34.92 -36.28
CA LYS A 4 32.62 33.71 -35.57
C LYS A 4 31.35 33.91 -34.73
N SER A 5 30.70 35.07 -34.80
CA SER A 5 29.53 35.39 -33.97
C SER A 5 28.40 34.37 -34.08
N LYS A 6 28.22 33.78 -35.27
CA LYS A 6 27.24 32.71 -35.51
C LYS A 6 27.58 31.42 -34.76
N GLU A 7 28.81 30.95 -34.85
CA GLU A 7 29.30 29.73 -34.15
C GLU A 7 29.20 29.90 -32.64
N PHE A 8 29.56 31.09 -32.15
CA PHE A 8 29.37 31.49 -30.75
C PHE A 8 27.90 31.45 -30.33
N HIS A 9 27.02 32.04 -31.13
CA HIS A 9 25.59 32.09 -30.82
C HIS A 9 24.98 30.68 -30.79
N GLU A 10 25.30 29.84 -31.76
CA GLU A 10 24.84 28.44 -31.83
C GLU A 10 25.32 27.64 -30.62
N PHE A 11 26.61 27.78 -30.25
CA PHE A 11 27.17 27.15 -29.04
C PHE A 11 26.46 27.58 -27.76
N PHE A 12 26.25 28.89 -27.58
CA PHE A 12 25.57 29.41 -26.40
C PHE A 12 24.12 28.94 -26.35
N GLN A 13 23.39 28.93 -27.47
CA GLN A 13 22.01 28.43 -27.51
C GLN A 13 21.93 26.95 -27.10
N GLU A 14 22.82 26.12 -27.63
CA GLU A 14 22.86 24.69 -27.32
C GLU A 14 23.24 24.42 -25.85
N THR A 15 24.36 24.98 -25.39
CA THR A 15 24.88 24.76 -24.04
C THR A 15 24.02 25.41 -22.97
N TYR A 16 23.44 26.58 -23.23
CA TYR A 16 22.53 27.23 -22.30
C TYR A 16 21.26 26.40 -22.08
N ALA A 17 20.64 25.89 -23.14
CA ALA A 17 19.46 25.04 -23.02
C ALA A 17 19.75 23.77 -22.21
N LEU A 18 20.91 23.14 -22.42
CA LEU A 18 21.31 21.96 -21.66
C LEU A 18 21.65 22.29 -20.19
N PHE A 19 22.25 23.45 -19.94
CA PHE A 19 22.51 23.97 -18.60
C PHE A 19 21.21 24.26 -17.83
N GLU A 20 20.22 24.88 -18.47
CA GLU A 20 18.91 25.12 -17.87
C GLU A 20 18.23 23.81 -17.48
N LYS A 21 18.21 22.80 -18.38
CA LYS A 21 17.66 21.48 -18.07
C LYS A 21 18.39 20.81 -16.91
N THR A 22 19.72 20.85 -16.91
CA THR A 22 20.53 20.29 -15.81
C THR A 22 20.23 20.96 -14.49
N THR A 23 20.04 22.29 -14.49
CA THR A 23 19.66 23.07 -13.30
C THR A 23 18.27 22.70 -12.81
N GLN A 24 17.29 22.54 -13.72
CA GLN A 24 15.94 22.12 -13.35
C GLN A 24 15.95 20.73 -12.71
N TYR A 25 16.73 19.79 -13.25
CA TYR A 25 16.88 18.46 -12.67
C TYR A 25 17.60 18.49 -11.33
N ALA A 26 18.65 19.30 -11.17
CA ALA A 26 19.32 19.45 -9.87
C ALA A 26 18.34 19.96 -8.80
N LYS A 27 17.49 20.94 -9.14
CA LYS A 27 16.42 21.43 -8.25
C LYS A 27 15.40 20.33 -7.93
N TYR A 28 14.98 19.55 -8.92
CA TYR A 28 14.06 18.44 -8.67
C TYR A 28 14.69 17.38 -7.76
N LEU A 29 15.96 17.04 -7.98
CA LEU A 29 16.72 16.13 -7.12
C LEU A 29 16.71 16.60 -5.65
N GLU A 30 16.92 17.91 -5.41
CA GLU A 30 16.82 18.49 -4.06
C GLU A 30 15.42 18.28 -3.45
N THR A 31 14.34 18.42 -4.24
CA THR A 31 12.97 18.16 -3.75
C THR A 31 12.72 16.70 -3.41
N LEU A 32 13.47 15.75 -3.99
CA LEU A 32 13.34 14.34 -3.67
C LEU A 32 13.94 13.97 -2.31
N GLY A 33 14.68 14.87 -1.66
CA GLY A 33 15.09 14.75 -0.25
C GLY A 33 16.41 14.03 0.01
N ASP A 34 17.15 13.64 -1.04
CA ASP A 34 18.49 13.08 -0.90
C ASP A 34 19.57 14.16 -0.98
N LYS A 35 20.71 13.95 -0.30
CA LYS A 35 21.83 14.90 -0.31
C LYS A 35 22.32 15.08 -1.74
N VAL A 36 22.47 16.35 -2.13
CA VAL A 36 23.11 16.78 -3.37
C VAL A 36 24.49 16.14 -3.51
N GLU A 37 24.66 15.28 -4.52
CA GLU A 37 25.97 14.69 -4.84
C GLU A 37 26.91 15.76 -5.42
N ILE A 38 28.15 15.79 -4.93
CA ILE A 38 29.18 16.77 -5.34
C ILE A 38 29.61 16.56 -6.82
N THR A 39 29.38 15.35 -7.36
CA THR A 39 29.87 14.94 -8.69
C THR A 39 29.33 15.80 -9.82
N TYR A 40 28.02 16.02 -9.92
CA TYR A 40 27.47 16.84 -11.00
C TYR A 40 27.86 18.32 -10.87
N ILE A 41 28.01 18.82 -9.64
CA ILE A 41 28.49 20.19 -9.40
C ILE A 41 29.92 20.36 -9.92
N ASN A 42 30.76 19.34 -9.76
CA ASN A 42 32.12 19.35 -10.31
C ASN A 42 32.10 19.34 -11.85
N GLU A 43 31.21 18.58 -12.48
CA GLU A 43 31.05 18.60 -13.93
C GLU A 43 30.57 19.98 -14.44
N LEU A 44 29.58 20.60 -13.79
CA LEU A 44 29.17 21.98 -14.10
C LEU A 44 30.31 22.98 -13.95
N ARG A 45 31.20 22.79 -12.97
CA ARG A 45 32.41 23.61 -12.81
C ARG A 45 33.36 23.44 -14.00
N SER A 46 33.55 22.21 -14.47
CA SER A 46 34.36 21.92 -15.66
C SER A 46 33.75 22.51 -16.94
N VAL A 47 32.42 22.52 -17.06
CA VAL A 47 31.72 23.24 -18.15
C VAL A 47 32.08 24.72 -18.13
N LEU A 48 31.95 25.38 -16.98
CA LEU A 48 32.29 26.79 -16.84
C LEU A 48 33.76 27.05 -17.20
N PHE A 49 34.68 26.18 -16.77
CA PHE A 49 36.10 26.30 -17.11
C PHE A 49 36.34 26.26 -18.63
N HIS A 50 35.72 25.32 -19.35
CA HIS A 50 35.85 25.25 -20.79
C HIS A 50 35.13 26.40 -21.51
N LEU A 51 33.98 26.87 -21.01
CA LEU A 51 33.30 28.06 -21.53
C LEU A 51 34.17 29.31 -21.42
N TYR A 52 34.80 29.54 -20.28
CA TYR A 52 35.72 30.67 -20.11
C TYR A 52 36.98 30.52 -20.96
N SER A 53 37.53 29.31 -21.08
CA SER A 53 38.68 29.04 -21.95
C SER A 53 38.35 29.20 -23.43
N TYR A 54 37.13 28.85 -23.85
CA TYR A 54 36.61 29.05 -25.20
C TYR A 54 36.52 30.55 -25.55
N LEU A 55 36.01 31.36 -24.62
CA LEU A 55 35.93 32.82 -24.79
C LEU A 55 37.33 33.48 -24.82
N ASP A 56 38.25 33.04 -23.96
CA ASP A 56 39.63 33.56 -23.91
C ASP A 56 40.42 33.22 -25.18
N LYS A 57 40.35 31.97 -25.66
CA LYS A 57 41.13 31.50 -26.81
C LYS A 57 40.60 31.92 -28.17
N ALA A 58 39.32 32.25 -28.26
CA ALA A 58 38.79 32.93 -29.45
C ALA A 58 39.41 34.32 -29.68
N CYS A 59 39.83 35.01 -28.61
CA CYS A 59 40.56 36.27 -28.73
C CYS A 59 42.00 36.07 -29.26
N GLU A 60 42.57 34.87 -29.13
CA GLU A 60 43.95 34.53 -29.52
C GLU A 60 44.07 33.94 -30.95
N ASN A 61 42.96 33.70 -31.67
CA ASN A 61 42.90 33.01 -32.97
C ASN A 61 43.53 31.60 -33.00
N ASP A 62 43.47 30.85 -31.90
CA ASP A 62 43.91 29.44 -31.85
C ASP A 62 42.71 28.52 -32.16
N ASP A 63 42.45 28.29 -33.46
CA ASP A 63 41.27 27.54 -33.94
C ASP A 63 41.19 26.11 -33.40
N LYS A 64 42.34 25.47 -33.15
CA LYS A 64 42.38 24.10 -32.63
C LYS A 64 41.93 24.06 -31.17
N LYS A 65 42.46 24.95 -30.32
CA LYS A 65 42.03 25.04 -28.92
C LYS A 65 40.61 25.56 -28.76
N PHE A 66 40.15 26.35 -29.73
CA PHE A 66 38.76 26.80 -29.78
C PHE A 66 37.79 25.60 -29.92
N GLU A 67 38.02 24.71 -30.88
CA GLU A 67 37.23 23.50 -31.04
C GLU A 67 37.35 22.55 -29.84
N GLU A 68 38.57 22.33 -29.33
CA GLU A 68 38.80 21.48 -28.15
C GLU A 68 38.01 21.96 -26.91
N ASN A 69 37.94 23.27 -26.67
CA ASN A 69 37.17 23.82 -25.55
C ASN A 69 35.65 23.79 -25.79
N TYR A 70 35.19 23.98 -27.03
CA TYR A 70 33.78 23.79 -27.38
C TYR A 70 33.33 22.35 -27.08
N TYR A 71 34.08 21.36 -27.59
CA TYR A 71 33.75 19.95 -27.39
C TYR A 71 33.92 19.52 -25.94
N GLY A 72 34.94 20.04 -25.23
CA GLY A 72 35.13 19.80 -23.79
C GLY A 72 33.98 20.35 -22.95
N ALA A 73 33.54 21.60 -23.18
CA ALA A 73 32.40 22.19 -22.49
C ALA A 73 31.12 21.37 -22.72
N ARG A 74 30.87 21.00 -23.97
CA ARG A 74 29.73 20.18 -24.36
C ARG A 74 29.76 18.81 -23.68
N GLU A 75 30.91 18.13 -23.70
CA GLU A 75 31.10 16.84 -23.05
C GLU A 75 30.82 16.89 -21.54
N HIS A 76 31.43 17.82 -20.81
CA HIS A 76 31.22 17.98 -19.37
C HIS A 76 29.76 18.31 -19.03
N LEU A 77 29.08 19.06 -19.90
CA LEU A 77 27.69 19.43 -19.66
C LEU A 77 26.76 18.23 -19.84
N TYR A 78 27.01 17.39 -20.86
CA TYR A 78 26.31 16.13 -21.01
C TYR A 78 26.60 15.14 -19.88
N ARG A 79 27.84 15.08 -19.39
CA ARG A 79 28.19 14.26 -18.21
C ARG A 79 27.45 14.73 -16.96
N SER A 80 27.45 16.04 -16.69
CA SER A 80 26.70 16.61 -15.57
C SER A 80 25.21 16.31 -15.68
N TYR A 81 24.61 16.56 -16.84
CA TYR A 81 23.20 16.28 -17.09
C TYR A 81 22.89 14.80 -16.79
N TYR A 82 23.73 13.90 -17.29
CA TYR A 82 23.58 12.47 -17.10
C TYR A 82 23.70 12.05 -15.63
N ASP A 83 24.69 12.57 -14.91
CA ASP A 83 24.90 12.18 -13.51
C ASP A 83 23.70 12.59 -12.65
N VAL A 84 23.16 13.79 -12.86
CA VAL A 84 21.91 14.22 -12.20
C VAL A 84 20.73 13.35 -12.62
N PHE A 85 20.56 13.10 -13.92
CA PHE A 85 19.44 12.31 -14.43
C PHE A 85 19.47 10.86 -13.94
N SER A 86 20.64 10.22 -13.98
CA SER A 86 20.87 8.86 -13.48
C SER A 86 20.52 8.76 -11.99
N LEU A 87 20.95 9.74 -11.20
CA LEU A 87 20.66 9.80 -9.78
C LEU A 87 19.17 9.95 -9.50
N ILE A 88 18.47 10.84 -10.22
CA ILE A 88 17.01 10.97 -10.16
C ILE A 88 16.35 9.63 -10.46
N CYS A 89 16.74 8.96 -11.55
CA CYS A 89 16.18 7.66 -11.91
C CYS A 89 16.37 6.62 -10.81
N VAL A 90 17.57 6.51 -10.24
CA VAL A 90 17.88 5.58 -9.15
C VAL A 90 17.01 5.87 -7.92
N ILE A 91 16.89 7.14 -7.54
CA ILE A 91 16.07 7.55 -6.38
C ILE A 91 14.60 7.22 -6.63
N LEU A 92 14.06 7.58 -7.79
CA LEU A 92 12.67 7.29 -8.14
C LEU A 92 12.41 5.79 -8.15
N ILE A 93 13.27 5.00 -8.79
CA ILE A 93 13.17 3.53 -8.78
C ILE A 93 13.19 2.99 -7.35
N LYS A 94 14.09 3.48 -6.50
CA LYS A 94 14.19 3.04 -5.11
C LYS A 94 12.93 3.41 -4.32
N LYS A 95 12.42 4.64 -4.47
CA LYS A 95 11.16 5.06 -3.87
C LYS A 95 10.01 4.18 -4.34
N PHE A 96 9.90 3.94 -5.65
CA PHE A 96 8.88 3.03 -6.21
C PHE A 96 8.97 1.64 -5.62
N LYS A 97 10.16 1.07 -5.57
CA LYS A 97 10.36 -0.27 -5.02
C LYS A 97 9.95 -0.34 -3.55
N ASN A 98 10.38 0.63 -2.75
CA ASN A 98 10.00 0.71 -1.33
C ASN A 98 8.48 0.79 -1.17
N TYR A 99 7.79 1.59 -1.98
CA TYR A 99 6.33 1.64 -1.94
C TYR A 99 5.69 0.34 -2.39
N SER A 100 6.15 -0.25 -3.49
CA SER A 100 5.57 -1.48 -4.03
C SER A 100 5.79 -2.70 -3.12
N ASP A 101 6.91 -2.75 -2.39
CA ASP A 101 7.24 -3.88 -1.52
C ASP A 101 6.26 -4.00 -0.33
N ASP A 102 5.58 -2.91 0.05
CA ASP A 102 4.57 -2.89 1.11
C ASP A 102 3.19 -3.41 0.68
N PHE A 103 2.96 -3.62 -0.63
CA PHE A 103 1.66 -4.03 -1.15
C PHE A 103 1.72 -5.35 -1.91
N SER A 104 0.65 -6.14 -1.83
CA SER A 104 0.55 -7.37 -2.61
C SER A 104 0.44 -7.06 -4.11
N HIS A 105 0.97 -7.96 -4.93
CA HIS A 105 0.90 -7.87 -6.40
C HIS A 105 -0.54 -7.70 -6.91
N SER A 106 -1.52 -8.35 -6.27
CA SER A 106 -2.95 -8.23 -6.60
C SER A 106 -3.49 -6.82 -6.36
N VAL A 107 -3.09 -6.19 -5.25
CA VAL A 107 -3.50 -4.84 -4.88
C VAL A 107 -2.89 -3.85 -5.87
N ILE A 108 -1.58 -3.97 -6.14
CA ILE A 108 -0.87 -3.15 -7.13
C ILE A 108 -1.56 -3.20 -8.49
N HIS A 109 -1.90 -4.39 -8.97
CA HIS A 109 -2.59 -4.55 -10.24
C HIS A 109 -4.02 -3.97 -10.22
N ALA A 110 -4.73 -4.04 -9.10
CA ALA A 110 -6.11 -3.54 -9.01
C ALA A 110 -6.17 -2.01 -9.06
N VAL A 111 -5.27 -1.32 -8.33
CA VAL A 111 -5.25 0.13 -8.24
C VAL A 111 -4.45 0.75 -9.40
N TYR A 112 -3.37 0.09 -9.84
CA TYR A 112 -2.54 0.55 -10.95
C TYR A 112 -2.27 -0.57 -11.99
N PRO A 113 -3.24 -0.84 -12.90
CA PRO A 113 -3.16 -1.97 -13.83
C PRO A 113 -1.98 -1.92 -14.81
N ALA A 114 -1.47 -0.73 -15.11
CA ALA A 114 -0.34 -0.54 -16.04
C ALA A 114 1.03 -0.85 -15.41
N TYR A 115 1.09 -1.07 -14.09
CA TYR A 115 2.36 -1.19 -13.36
C TYR A 115 3.28 -2.28 -13.91
N PHE A 116 2.82 -3.52 -13.96
CA PHE A 116 3.66 -4.65 -14.38
C PHE A 116 3.85 -4.73 -15.89
N SER A 117 2.87 -4.25 -16.67
CA SER A 117 2.88 -4.36 -18.14
C SER A 117 3.67 -3.25 -18.83
N LYS A 118 3.75 -2.08 -18.21
CA LYS A 118 4.43 -0.90 -18.77
C LYS A 118 5.51 -0.40 -17.84
N ILE A 119 5.15 -0.04 -16.62
CA ILE A 119 6.04 0.71 -15.71
C ILE A 119 7.33 -0.06 -15.43
N MET A 120 7.17 -1.29 -14.97
CA MET A 120 8.29 -2.18 -14.65
C MET A 120 9.20 -2.44 -15.86
N VAL A 121 8.62 -2.53 -17.06
CA VAL A 121 9.36 -2.77 -18.30
C VAL A 121 10.20 -1.55 -18.67
N GLU A 122 9.63 -0.34 -18.67
CA GLU A 122 10.41 0.84 -19.04
C GLU A 122 11.44 1.17 -17.94
N LEU A 123 11.17 0.90 -16.65
CA LEU A 123 12.19 0.98 -15.58
C LEU A 123 13.39 0.07 -15.84
N ALA A 124 13.15 -1.18 -16.24
CA ALA A 124 14.22 -2.12 -16.56
C ALA A 124 15.05 -1.64 -17.77
N GLU A 125 14.41 -1.04 -18.77
CA GLU A 125 15.11 -0.42 -19.90
C GLU A 125 15.94 0.80 -19.47
N VAL A 126 15.42 1.66 -18.59
CA VAL A 126 16.19 2.77 -18.01
C VAL A 126 17.42 2.26 -17.26
N GLN A 127 17.28 1.24 -16.42
CA GLN A 127 18.40 0.65 -15.68
C GLN A 127 19.47 0.06 -16.62
N LYS A 128 19.05 -0.60 -17.70
CA LYS A 128 19.97 -1.10 -18.74
C LYS A 128 20.69 0.06 -19.43
N LEU A 129 19.99 1.15 -19.74
CA LEU A 129 20.57 2.35 -20.36
C LEU A 129 21.60 3.02 -19.44
N ILE A 130 21.26 3.21 -18.16
CA ILE A 130 22.18 3.74 -17.14
C ILE A 130 23.42 2.85 -17.06
N SER A 131 23.23 1.53 -16.99
CA SER A 131 24.34 0.56 -16.91
C SER A 131 25.26 0.62 -18.15
N LYS A 132 24.68 0.76 -19.35
CA LYS A 132 25.43 0.91 -20.61
C LYS A 132 26.24 2.22 -20.66
N ILE A 133 25.73 3.30 -20.07
CA ILE A 133 26.45 4.57 -20.00
C ILE A 133 27.60 4.50 -19.00
N HIS A 134 27.36 3.89 -17.83
CA HIS A 134 28.44 3.68 -16.85
C HIS A 134 29.56 2.81 -17.42
N SER A 135 29.24 1.77 -18.20
CA SER A 135 30.26 0.95 -18.86
C SER A 135 30.93 1.66 -20.04
N SER A 136 30.25 2.56 -20.74
CA SER A 136 30.87 3.35 -21.82
C SER A 136 31.76 4.48 -21.29
N LYS A 137 31.48 5.05 -20.12
CA LYS A 137 32.40 5.98 -19.41
C LYS A 137 33.78 5.34 -19.16
N GLN A 138 33.84 4.03 -18.88
CA GLN A 138 35.10 3.29 -18.73
C GLN A 138 35.80 2.97 -20.07
N LEU A 139 35.04 2.83 -21.15
CA LEU A 139 35.57 2.46 -22.48
C LEU A 139 36.09 3.67 -23.27
N ASN A 140 35.51 4.86 -23.08
CA ASN A 140 35.95 6.09 -23.77
C ASN A 140 37.33 6.60 -23.34
N GLU A 141 37.86 6.19 -22.18
CA GLU A 141 39.28 6.42 -21.86
C GLU A 141 40.23 5.65 -22.82
N GLN A 142 39.74 4.65 -23.55
CA GLN A 142 40.55 3.79 -24.44
C GLN A 142 40.27 3.98 -25.95
N LEU A 143 39.20 4.68 -26.34
CA LEU A 143 38.65 4.61 -27.72
C LEU A 143 38.46 5.98 -28.40
N SER A 144 39.29 6.97 -28.07
CA SER A 144 39.19 8.35 -28.56
C SER A 144 39.49 8.56 -30.06
N SER A 145 39.53 7.52 -30.91
CA SER A 145 39.97 7.65 -32.31
C SER A 145 38.96 7.22 -33.38
N GLU A 146 37.82 6.60 -33.05
CA GLU A 146 36.97 5.95 -34.08
C GLU A 146 35.47 6.29 -34.05
N ILE A 147 34.99 7.09 -33.09
CA ILE A 147 33.56 7.43 -33.00
C ILE A 147 33.29 8.75 -33.74
N ASP A 148 32.22 8.77 -34.53
CA ASP A 148 31.61 9.95 -35.16
C ASP A 148 31.75 11.21 -34.28
N PRO A 149 32.58 12.20 -34.66
CA PRO A 149 32.99 13.30 -33.79
C PRO A 149 31.85 14.25 -33.41
N GLN A 150 30.67 14.12 -34.02
CA GLN A 150 29.57 15.07 -33.82
C GLN A 150 28.55 14.65 -32.75
N LEU A 151 28.54 13.39 -32.31
CA LEU A 151 27.60 12.93 -31.28
C LEU A 151 28.21 11.87 -30.35
N THR A 152 28.38 12.24 -29.08
CA THR A 152 28.80 11.28 -28.04
C THR A 152 27.71 10.23 -27.78
N THR A 153 28.09 9.03 -27.32
CA THR A 153 27.13 8.00 -26.90
C THR A 153 26.16 8.52 -25.82
N ALA A 154 26.59 9.46 -24.98
CA ALA A 154 25.75 10.14 -24.00
C ALA A 154 24.61 10.92 -24.68
N GLU A 155 24.91 11.68 -25.74
CA GLU A 155 23.91 12.46 -26.48
C GLU A 155 22.83 11.62 -27.16
N LYS A 156 23.20 10.45 -27.71
CA LYS A 156 22.24 9.52 -28.35
C LYS A 156 21.23 8.95 -27.34
N ILE A 157 21.64 8.78 -26.08
CA ILE A 157 20.79 8.23 -25.03
C ILE A 157 19.95 9.35 -24.36
N ILE A 158 20.52 10.55 -24.25
CA ILE A 158 19.92 11.73 -23.62
C ILE A 158 18.78 12.33 -24.44
N LYS A 159 18.77 12.19 -25.78
CA LYS A 159 17.64 12.63 -26.61
C LYS A 159 16.32 11.90 -26.33
N ASN A 160 16.30 10.92 -25.44
CA ASN A 160 15.06 10.26 -25.04
C ASN A 160 14.38 11.00 -23.86
N GLU A 161 14.12 12.30 -24.04
CA GLU A 161 13.37 13.17 -23.12
C GLU A 161 12.01 12.57 -22.71
N LYS A 162 11.45 11.73 -23.58
CA LYS A 162 10.26 10.92 -23.32
C LYS A 162 10.41 10.01 -22.10
N ILE A 163 11.58 9.39 -21.89
CA ILE A 163 11.85 8.53 -20.74
C ILE A 163 11.84 9.34 -19.45
N THR A 164 12.49 10.50 -19.43
CA THR A 164 12.54 11.35 -18.23
C THR A 164 11.16 11.83 -17.82
N THR A 165 10.38 12.33 -18.78
CA THR A 165 9.00 12.77 -18.55
C THR A 165 8.13 11.62 -18.06
N VAL A 166 8.31 10.42 -18.61
CA VAL A 166 7.62 9.22 -18.15
C VAL A 166 7.92 8.92 -16.68
N LEU A 167 9.19 8.91 -16.28
CA LEU A 167 9.59 8.64 -14.89
C LEU A 167 9.07 9.70 -13.92
N MET A 168 9.12 10.98 -14.31
CA MET A 168 8.61 12.09 -13.49
C MET A 168 7.07 12.03 -13.37
N ASN A 169 6.37 11.74 -14.45
CA ASN A 169 4.92 11.55 -14.42
C ASN A 169 4.54 10.35 -13.55
N TRP A 170 5.35 9.29 -13.56
CA TRP A 170 5.12 8.15 -12.68
C TRP A 170 5.29 8.50 -11.23
N ASP A 171 6.25 9.34 -10.85
CA ASP A 171 6.43 9.73 -9.44
C ASP A 171 5.15 10.41 -8.94
N VAL A 172 4.62 11.36 -9.72
CA VAL A 172 3.36 12.05 -9.43
C VAL A 172 2.18 11.09 -9.41
N GLU A 173 2.04 10.24 -10.45
CA GLU A 173 0.95 9.27 -10.56
C GLU A 173 0.97 8.27 -9.40
N LEU A 174 2.12 7.65 -9.12
CA LEU A 174 2.25 6.66 -8.05
C LEU A 174 2.09 7.29 -6.68
N LEU A 175 2.53 8.53 -6.45
CA LEU A 175 2.22 9.24 -5.20
C LEU A 175 0.71 9.41 -5.02
N ALA A 176 -0.02 9.73 -6.10
CA ALA A 176 -1.48 9.77 -6.07
C ALA A 176 -2.08 8.38 -5.82
N TYR A 177 -1.58 7.34 -6.49
CA TYR A 177 -2.04 5.96 -6.31
C TYR A 177 -1.68 5.39 -4.93
N THR A 178 -0.60 5.81 -4.28
CA THR A 178 -0.28 5.41 -2.90
C THR A 178 -1.33 5.86 -1.90
N GLY A 179 -1.94 7.04 -2.11
CA GLY A 179 -3.12 7.44 -1.33
C GLY A 179 -4.24 6.42 -1.50
N LEU A 180 -4.56 6.06 -2.75
CA LEU A 180 -5.58 5.07 -3.08
C LEU A 180 -5.25 3.67 -2.55
N PHE A 181 -3.98 3.26 -2.54
CA PHE A 181 -3.53 1.99 -1.98
C PHE A 181 -3.78 1.91 -0.48
N VAL A 182 -3.44 2.98 0.24
CA VAL A 182 -3.64 3.07 1.69
C VAL A 182 -5.14 3.06 2.00
N GLU A 183 -5.94 3.84 1.27
CA GLU A 183 -7.40 3.86 1.41
C GLU A 183 -8.00 2.47 1.14
N HIS A 184 -7.62 1.80 0.06
CA HIS A 184 -8.14 0.48 -0.28
C HIS A 184 -7.77 -0.59 0.75
N GLN A 185 -6.56 -0.53 1.32
CA GLN A 185 -6.16 -1.42 2.43
C GLN A 185 -6.98 -1.14 3.69
N GLN A 186 -7.21 0.13 4.02
CA GLN A 186 -8.03 0.51 5.17
C GLN A 186 -9.49 0.05 5.00
N GLU A 187 -10.06 0.19 3.80
CA GLU A 187 -11.40 -0.31 3.47
C GLU A 187 -11.49 -1.83 3.64
N ARG A 188 -10.51 -2.58 3.16
CA ARG A 188 -10.46 -4.04 3.33
C ARG A 188 -10.38 -4.45 4.80
N ILE A 189 -9.49 -3.81 5.57
CA ILE A 189 -9.37 -4.08 7.02
C ILE A 189 -10.68 -3.75 7.74
N LEU A 190 -11.36 -2.68 7.35
CA LEU A 190 -12.64 -2.30 7.93
C LEU A 190 -13.74 -3.32 7.62
N GLU A 191 -13.81 -3.80 6.38
CA GLU A 191 -14.78 -4.81 5.96
C GLU A 191 -14.50 -6.17 6.64
N GLU A 192 -13.24 -6.58 6.74
CA GLU A 192 -12.84 -7.80 7.49
C GLU A 192 -13.30 -7.71 8.95
N LYS A 193 -13.05 -6.58 9.63
CA LYS A 193 -13.55 -6.36 11.00
C LYS A 193 -15.07 -6.37 11.10
N ARG A 194 -15.76 -5.85 10.08
CA ARG A 194 -17.23 -5.85 10.04
C ARG A 194 -17.78 -7.27 9.90
N LEU A 195 -17.14 -8.10 9.08
CA LEU A 195 -17.51 -9.50 8.92
C LEU A 195 -17.26 -10.29 10.20
N GLU A 196 -16.11 -10.12 10.85
CA GLU A 196 -15.80 -10.74 12.15
C GLU A 196 -16.83 -10.34 13.22
N ALA A 197 -17.21 -9.07 13.29
CA ALA A 197 -18.23 -8.60 14.24
C ALA A 197 -19.60 -9.25 13.98
N LEU A 198 -19.95 -9.46 12.70
CA LEU A 198 -21.20 -10.07 12.29
C LEU A 198 -21.22 -11.58 12.56
N GLU A 199 -20.08 -12.27 12.44
CA GLU A 199 -19.92 -13.66 12.86
C GLU A 199 -20.07 -13.79 14.38
N LEU A 200 -19.43 -12.92 15.15
CA LEU A 200 -19.56 -12.89 16.61
C LEU A 200 -21.01 -12.62 17.07
N GLU A 201 -21.73 -11.74 16.37
CA GLU A 201 -23.15 -11.49 16.66
C GLU A 201 -24.02 -12.72 16.38
N LYS A 202 -23.75 -13.44 15.28
CA LYS A 202 -24.43 -14.71 14.96
C LYS A 202 -24.15 -15.78 16.02
N GLU A 203 -22.91 -15.91 16.48
CA GLU A 203 -22.53 -16.85 17.55
C GLU A 203 -23.27 -16.52 18.86
N ARG A 204 -23.28 -15.25 19.27
CA ARG A 204 -24.02 -14.81 20.46
C ARG A 204 -25.52 -15.05 20.34
N ALA A 205 -26.10 -14.82 19.16
CA ALA A 205 -27.51 -15.08 18.91
C ALA A 205 -27.84 -16.58 19.05
N HIS A 206 -26.97 -17.45 18.52
CA HIS A 206 -27.09 -18.90 18.63
C HIS A 206 -26.95 -19.38 20.09
N GLU A 207 -25.99 -18.85 20.86
CA GLU A 207 -25.86 -19.15 22.30
C GLU A 207 -27.11 -18.75 23.09
N LEU A 208 -27.69 -17.58 22.80
CA LEU A 208 -28.93 -17.10 23.40
C LEU A 208 -30.12 -18.02 23.07
N GLU A 209 -30.18 -18.55 21.85
CA GLU A 209 -31.20 -19.51 21.43
C GLU A 209 -31.05 -20.84 22.18
N LEU A 210 -29.83 -21.39 22.26
CA LEU A 210 -29.54 -22.58 23.07
C LEU A 210 -29.89 -22.37 24.56
N ALA A 211 -29.61 -21.19 25.11
CA ALA A 211 -29.96 -20.86 26.49
C ALA A 211 -31.49 -20.76 26.71
N LYS A 212 -32.26 -20.28 25.71
CA LYS A 212 -33.72 -20.30 25.75
C LYS A 212 -34.26 -21.73 25.74
N ILE A 213 -33.74 -22.58 24.86
CA ILE A 213 -34.10 -24.00 24.79
C ILE A 213 -33.81 -24.68 26.13
N GLY A 214 -32.63 -24.44 26.73
CA GLY A 214 -32.29 -24.98 28.05
C GLY A 214 -33.22 -24.50 29.18
N LYS A 215 -33.66 -23.23 29.15
CA LYS A 215 -34.65 -22.70 30.11
C LYS A 215 -36.04 -23.30 29.91
N GLU A 216 -36.44 -23.56 28.67
CA GLU A 216 -37.72 -24.21 28.35
C GLU A 216 -37.73 -25.67 28.79
N ASP A 217 -36.65 -26.42 28.54
CA ASP A 217 -36.50 -27.80 29.02
C ASP A 217 -36.54 -27.87 30.56
N ASN A 218 -35.85 -26.94 31.26
CA ASN A 218 -35.95 -26.84 32.71
C ASN A 218 -37.36 -26.51 33.20
N ARG A 219 -38.06 -25.57 32.55
CA ARG A 219 -39.47 -25.27 32.88
C ARG A 219 -40.38 -26.48 32.66
N PHE A 220 -40.16 -27.22 31.58
CA PHE A 220 -40.90 -28.44 31.29
C PHE A 220 -40.68 -29.51 32.36
N LYS A 221 -39.42 -29.76 32.76
CA LYS A 221 -39.08 -30.68 33.86
C LYS A 221 -39.73 -30.27 35.17
N VAL A 222 -39.66 -28.99 35.55
CA VAL A 222 -40.30 -28.48 36.77
C VAL A 222 -41.82 -28.67 36.73
N ASN A 223 -42.47 -28.36 35.60
CA ASN A 223 -43.90 -28.57 35.44
C ASN A 223 -44.30 -30.05 35.57
N ILE A 224 -43.50 -30.98 35.04
CA ILE A 224 -43.71 -32.42 35.24
C ILE A 224 -43.65 -32.77 36.73
N TRP A 225 -42.59 -32.35 37.44
CA TRP A 225 -42.45 -32.64 38.87
C TRP A 225 -43.57 -32.05 39.73
N VAL A 226 -44.01 -30.82 39.42
CA VAL A 226 -45.16 -30.20 40.09
C VAL A 226 -46.44 -31.00 39.82
N THR A 227 -46.66 -31.44 38.57
CA THR A 227 -47.84 -32.26 38.22
C THR A 227 -47.84 -33.60 38.96
N ILE A 228 -46.69 -34.27 39.02
CA ILE A 228 -46.51 -35.51 39.78
C ILE A 228 -46.79 -35.28 41.27
N ALA A 229 -46.26 -34.20 41.86
CA ALA A 229 -46.49 -33.87 43.26
C ALA A 229 -47.97 -33.61 43.58
N ILE A 230 -48.67 -32.88 42.71
CA ILE A 230 -50.13 -32.62 42.84
C ILE A 230 -50.91 -33.94 42.78
N ALA A 231 -50.56 -34.83 41.85
CA ALA A 231 -51.21 -36.13 41.72
C ALA A 231 -51.01 -37.00 42.97
N ILE A 232 -49.78 -37.07 43.49
CA ILE A 232 -49.47 -37.80 44.74
C ILE A 232 -50.27 -37.21 45.91
N PHE A 233 -50.28 -35.88 46.06
CA PHE A 233 -51.00 -35.22 47.14
C PHE A 233 -52.51 -35.48 47.08
N SER A 234 -53.07 -35.49 45.86
CA SER A 234 -54.50 -35.78 45.63
C SER A 234 -54.86 -37.20 46.03
N VAL A 235 -54.00 -38.18 45.72
CA VAL A 235 -54.17 -39.57 46.16
C VAL A 235 -54.09 -39.68 47.68
N ILE A 236 -53.09 -39.06 48.32
CA ILE A 236 -52.95 -39.06 49.78
C ILE A 236 -54.16 -38.42 50.46
N ALA A 237 -54.63 -37.27 49.95
CA ALA A 237 -55.79 -36.58 50.48
C ALA A 237 -57.07 -37.43 50.36
N THR A 238 -57.24 -38.14 49.24
CA THR A 238 -58.37 -39.06 49.03
C THR A 238 -58.31 -40.21 50.02
N LEU A 239 -57.15 -40.85 50.18
CA LEU A 239 -56.94 -41.93 51.15
C LEU A 239 -57.19 -41.46 52.59
N ALA A 240 -56.69 -40.27 52.96
CA ALA A 240 -56.92 -39.67 54.27
C ALA A 240 -58.40 -39.37 54.49
N PHE A 241 -59.10 -38.81 53.50
CA PHE A 241 -60.54 -38.56 53.58
C PHE A 241 -61.32 -39.86 53.78
N THR A 242 -61.04 -40.89 52.98
CA THR A 242 -61.64 -42.22 53.15
C THR A 242 -61.39 -42.78 54.55
N TYR A 243 -60.14 -42.71 55.04
CA TYR A 243 -59.78 -43.26 56.33
C TYR A 243 -60.39 -42.50 57.51
N PHE A 244 -60.36 -41.17 57.50
CA PHE A 244 -60.81 -40.34 58.63
C PHE A 244 -62.30 -40.04 58.63
N TYR A 245 -62.97 -40.03 57.47
CA TYR A 245 -64.38 -39.67 57.39
C TYR A 245 -65.29 -40.85 57.08
N ILE A 246 -64.91 -41.71 56.14
CA ILE A 246 -65.80 -42.80 55.70
C ILE A 246 -65.76 -43.95 56.71
N VAL A 247 -64.57 -44.42 57.07
CA VAL A 247 -64.42 -45.58 57.97
C VAL A 247 -65.10 -45.38 59.33
N PRO A 248 -64.96 -44.23 60.03
CA PRO A 248 -65.64 -44.02 61.31
C PRO A 248 -67.15 -43.89 61.17
N HIS A 249 -67.62 -43.27 60.08
CA HIS A 249 -69.05 -43.09 59.83
C HIS A 249 -69.75 -44.42 59.51
N GLU A 250 -69.08 -45.32 58.77
CA GLU A 250 -69.57 -46.69 58.57
C GLU A 250 -69.56 -47.50 59.88
N ALA A 251 -68.53 -47.32 60.72
CA ALA A 251 -68.47 -47.95 62.03
C ALA A 251 -69.60 -47.49 62.97
N GLU A 252 -70.06 -46.24 62.86
CA GLU A 252 -71.24 -45.75 63.59
C GLU A 252 -72.56 -46.27 63.04
N LEU A 253 -72.71 -46.34 61.72
CA LEU A 253 -73.92 -46.88 61.07
C LEU A 253 -74.12 -48.38 61.34
N ASN A 254 -73.02 -49.13 61.53
CA ASN A 254 -73.05 -50.56 61.86
C ASN A 254 -73.09 -50.86 63.37
N LYS A 255 -73.23 -49.85 64.25
CA LYS A 255 -73.48 -50.13 65.67
C LYS A 255 -74.84 -50.83 65.80
N PRO A 256 -74.91 -52.03 66.41
CA PRO A 256 -76.18 -52.73 66.58
C PRO A 256 -77.14 -51.82 67.35
N ALA A 257 -78.34 -51.62 66.80
CA ALA A 257 -79.37 -50.78 67.40
C ALA A 257 -79.54 -51.18 68.87
N THR A 258 -79.09 -50.32 69.78
CA THR A 258 -79.24 -50.53 71.21
C THR A 258 -80.74 -50.60 71.47
N SER A 259 -81.20 -51.79 71.84
CA SER A 259 -82.59 -52.07 72.18
C SER A 259 -83.09 -51.03 73.17
N SER A 260 -84.06 -50.23 72.74
CA SER A 260 -84.76 -49.25 73.58
C SER A 260 -85.24 -49.93 74.87
N PRO A 261 -84.96 -49.37 76.06
CA PRO A 261 -85.42 -49.96 77.30
C PRO A 261 -86.94 -49.83 77.40
N ALA A 262 -87.63 -50.95 77.25
CA ALA A 262 -89.01 -51.11 77.69
C ALA A 262 -89.07 -50.97 79.22
N SER A 263 -89.73 -49.93 79.74
CA SER A 263 -90.14 -49.79 81.15
C SER A 263 -90.65 -48.36 81.36
N LYS A 264 -91.79 -48.06 81.98
CA LYS A 264 -92.79 -48.84 82.74
C LYS A 264 -94.04 -47.96 82.80
N ALA A 265 -95.21 -48.58 82.66
CA ALA A 265 -96.46 -48.00 83.10
C ALA A 265 -96.42 -47.76 84.63
N LYS A 266 -96.79 -46.56 85.05
CA LYS A 266 -97.60 -46.27 86.23
C LYS A 266 -98.37 -44.99 85.98
#